data_AF-A0A1E7FA44-F1
#
_entry.id   AF-A0A1E7FA44-F1
#
_cell.length_a   1.000
_cell.length_b   1.000
_cell.length_c   1.000
_cell.angle_alpha   90.00
_cell.angle_beta   90.00
_cell.angle_gamma   90.00
#
_symmetry.space_group_name_H-M   'P 1'
#
loop_
_entity.id
_entity.type
_entity.pdbx_description
1 polymer ?
#
loop_
_entity_poly.entity_id
_entity_poly.type
_entity_poly.pdbx_seq_one_letter_code
_entity_poly.pdbx_strand_id
1 'polypeptide(L)'
;MSPTSSEQKKMEGSDKNDNGKRPYPRPSPSLDDDDGLPLLNLLDLHVDLRISIFNYLGQTQEDLFNLTLVSKKVNTDCKSSSIKWKIIPTIEISPTKRGAPNKLLRQLKQLCHHELDNDTKKKIRRYTHMKVNNLHEFNICPSDDQIPDIAKEFGMDWILSLDLSLLTPTYIRNPVADVLCTFSTFLPKLCEINLSNISQDDIDNNYFMDRSLRFQNLEKLIWNNNYGFRLSGFSMKALKNLKEIIMDDSKFYFFNDEMSNLDNHRDKFIFHYCSKNLERVSIRNAKGFGYNYSLKFMYVFPQNALIKFVRNSPPSLRWFRSDLTQDNMTMLRLERPEIELLN
;
A
#
# COMPACT_ATOMS: atom_id res chain seq x y z
N MET A 1 8.40 -53.86 -24.58
CA MET A 1 7.85 -55.03 -23.86
C MET A 1 8.34 -54.98 -22.42
N SER A 2 7.40 -55.14 -21.49
CA SER A 2 7.53 -55.33 -20.03
C SER A 2 7.86 -54.11 -19.12
N PRO A 3 6.99 -53.84 -18.11
CA PRO A 3 7.11 -52.74 -17.14
C PRO A 3 7.46 -53.22 -15.71
N THR A 4 7.78 -52.30 -14.79
CA THR A 4 7.74 -52.46 -13.31
C THR A 4 7.46 -51.06 -12.72
N SER A 5 6.29 -50.72 -12.15
CA SER A 5 5.64 -51.09 -10.88
C SER A 5 6.48 -50.80 -9.62
N SER A 6 6.15 -49.71 -8.91
CA SER A 6 6.57 -49.50 -7.52
C SER A 6 5.37 -49.12 -6.65
N GLU A 7 5.32 -49.80 -5.51
CA GLU A 7 4.21 -49.96 -4.58
C GLU A 7 3.98 -48.73 -3.69
N GLN A 8 2.71 -48.47 -3.37
CA GLN A 8 2.27 -47.58 -2.29
C GLN A 8 2.16 -48.36 -0.97
N LYS A 9 2.82 -47.86 0.08
CA LYS A 9 2.72 -48.38 1.45
C LYS A 9 1.81 -47.49 2.28
N LYS A 10 0.67 -48.05 2.69
CA LYS A 10 -0.36 -47.48 3.58
C LYS A 10 0.11 -47.66 5.03
N MET A 11 0.18 -46.58 5.83
CA MET A 11 0.32 -46.67 7.28
C MET A 11 -0.92 -46.04 7.93
N GLU A 12 -1.74 -46.89 8.54
CA GLU A 12 -2.75 -46.52 9.52
C GLU A 12 -2.10 -46.55 10.91
N GLY A 13 -2.32 -45.52 11.70
CA GLY A 13 -1.87 -45.42 13.09
C GLY A 13 -2.98 -44.81 13.95
N SER A 14 -3.65 -45.66 14.71
CA SER A 14 -4.46 -45.33 15.89
C SER A 14 -3.55 -44.81 17.01
N ASP A 15 -4.01 -43.87 17.83
CA ASP A 15 -4.59 -44.24 19.13
C ASP A 15 -4.93 -43.03 20.02
N LYS A 16 -5.92 -43.30 20.86
CA LYS A 16 -6.54 -42.43 21.85
C LYS A 16 -5.56 -42.16 23.00
N ASN A 17 -5.65 -40.98 23.61
CA ASN A 17 -5.37 -40.84 25.04
C ASN A 17 -6.18 -39.69 25.64
N ASP A 18 -7.20 -40.09 26.39
CA ASP A 18 -8.08 -39.30 27.23
C ASP A 18 -7.46 -39.29 28.65
N ASN A 19 -7.07 -38.12 29.14
CA ASN A 19 -6.48 -37.96 30.47
C ASN A 19 -7.11 -36.77 31.20
N GLY A 20 -8.08 -37.08 32.06
CA GLY A 20 -8.17 -36.64 33.46
C GLY A 20 -8.13 -35.13 33.73
N LYS A 21 -9.28 -34.46 33.62
CA LYS A 21 -9.51 -33.15 34.25
C LYS A 21 -9.79 -33.31 35.75
N ARG A 22 -8.94 -32.73 36.60
CA ARG A 22 -9.24 -32.50 38.04
C ARG A 22 -10.16 -31.28 38.20
N PRO A 23 -11.13 -31.30 39.13
CA PRO A 23 -11.96 -30.13 39.41
C PRO A 23 -11.19 -29.14 40.28
N TYR A 24 -11.09 -27.89 39.83
CA TYR A 24 -10.61 -26.77 40.64
C TYR A 24 -11.69 -26.35 41.66
N PRO A 25 -11.31 -25.94 42.88
CA PRO A 25 -12.25 -25.45 43.88
C PRO A 25 -12.87 -24.12 43.43
N ARG A 26 -14.19 -23.99 43.62
CA ARG A 26 -14.92 -22.72 43.41
C ARG A 26 -14.45 -21.68 44.44
N PRO A 27 -14.06 -20.47 44.02
CA PRO A 27 -13.89 -19.37 44.94
C PRO A 27 -15.26 -18.94 45.49
N SER A 28 -15.32 -18.73 46.80
CA SER A 28 -16.48 -18.15 47.49
C SER A 28 -16.73 -16.71 46.97
N PRO A 29 -17.99 -16.27 46.84
CA PRO A 29 -18.28 -14.89 46.45
C PRO A 29 -17.97 -13.97 47.64
N SER A 30 -16.92 -13.17 47.53
CA SER A 30 -16.76 -11.99 48.37
C SER A 30 -17.76 -10.94 47.89
N LEU A 31 -18.70 -10.60 48.77
CA LEU A 31 -19.57 -9.44 48.66
C LEU A 31 -18.73 -8.20 48.94
N ASP A 32 -18.08 -7.69 47.90
CA ASP A 32 -17.65 -6.30 47.87
C ASP A 32 -18.68 -5.56 47.01
N ASP A 33 -19.60 -4.87 47.69
CA ASP A 33 -20.45 -3.84 47.10
C ASP A 33 -19.54 -2.68 46.68
N ASP A 34 -18.87 -2.86 45.55
CA ASP A 34 -18.21 -1.78 44.82
C ASP A 34 -19.35 -0.88 44.30
N ASP A 35 -19.50 0.29 44.92
CA ASP A 35 -20.36 1.40 44.48
C ASP A 35 -19.91 1.81 43.08
N GLY A 36 -20.31 1.00 42.10
CA GLY A 36 -19.83 1.03 40.73
C GLY A 36 -20.16 2.38 40.14
N LEU A 37 -19.13 3.21 39.95
CA LEU A 37 -19.24 4.45 39.21
C LEU A 37 -20.04 4.18 37.93
N PRO A 38 -21.12 4.94 37.67
CA PRO A 38 -21.99 4.67 36.54
C PRO A 38 -21.15 4.64 35.27
N LEU A 39 -21.18 3.49 34.59
CA LEU A 39 -20.40 3.26 33.38
C LEU A 39 -20.84 4.29 32.34
N LEU A 40 -20.00 5.30 32.11
CA LEU A 40 -20.34 6.39 31.21
C LEU A 40 -20.27 5.87 29.76
N ASN A 41 -21.42 5.85 29.06
CA ASN A 41 -21.44 5.39 27.67
C ASN A 41 -20.91 6.50 26.74
N LEU A 42 -20.15 6.12 25.71
CA LEU A 42 -19.68 7.03 24.66
C LEU A 42 -20.83 7.87 24.08
N LEU A 43 -22.02 7.29 23.95
CA LEU A 43 -23.18 7.99 23.39
C LEU A 43 -23.83 8.99 24.36
N ASP A 44 -23.54 8.91 25.65
CA ASP A 44 -24.05 9.82 26.69
C ASP A 44 -23.17 11.06 26.84
N LEU A 45 -21.95 11.04 26.29
CA LEU A 45 -21.07 12.21 26.25
C LEU A 45 -21.67 13.37 25.45
N HIS A 46 -21.27 14.61 25.77
CA HIS A 46 -21.61 15.79 24.95
C HIS A 46 -21.09 15.64 23.51
N VAL A 47 -21.79 16.22 22.53
CA VAL A 47 -21.45 16.07 21.10
C VAL A 47 -20.03 16.52 20.79
N ASP A 48 -19.55 17.61 21.39
CA ASP A 48 -18.19 18.12 21.16
C ASP A 48 -17.10 17.17 21.68
N LEU A 49 -17.36 16.48 22.80
CA LEU A 49 -16.45 15.46 23.32
C LEU A 49 -16.43 14.24 22.40
N ARG A 50 -17.60 13.79 21.91
CA ARG A 50 -17.67 12.69 20.93
C ARG A 50 -16.93 13.05 19.64
N ILE A 51 -17.12 14.26 19.11
CA ILE A 51 -16.39 14.76 17.93
C ILE A 51 -14.89 14.79 18.17
N SER A 52 -14.45 15.22 19.36
CA SER A 52 -13.02 15.24 19.72
C SER A 52 -12.44 13.83 19.79
N ILE A 53 -13.16 12.89 20.42
CA ILE A 53 -12.80 11.47 20.46
C ILE A 53 -12.77 10.89 19.04
N PHE A 54 -13.77 11.17 18.20
CA PHE A 54 -13.78 10.71 16.83
C PHE A 54 -12.65 11.31 16.00
N ASN A 55 -12.29 12.58 16.19
CA ASN A 55 -11.12 13.18 15.54
C ASN A 55 -9.81 12.53 15.98
N TYR A 56 -9.75 12.07 17.23
CA TYR A 56 -8.62 11.32 17.75
C TYR A 56 -8.56 9.89 17.16
N LEU A 57 -9.67 9.16 17.19
CA LEU A 57 -9.78 7.78 16.70
C LEU A 57 -9.75 7.69 15.17
N GLY A 58 -10.22 8.71 14.46
CA GLY A 58 -10.40 8.72 13.01
C GLY A 58 -9.11 8.75 12.21
N GLN A 59 -7.95 8.79 12.88
CA GLN A 59 -6.64 8.70 12.22
C GLN A 59 -6.48 7.38 11.44
N THR A 60 -7.09 6.28 11.90
CA THR A 60 -7.01 4.96 11.23
C THR A 60 -8.26 4.60 10.42
N GLN A 61 -9.36 5.34 10.55
CA GLN A 61 -10.69 5.15 9.94
C GLN A 61 -11.41 3.81 10.24
N GLU A 62 -10.69 2.70 10.44
CA GLU A 62 -11.24 1.34 10.58
C GLU A 62 -12.21 1.21 11.76
N ASP A 63 -11.85 1.76 12.92
CA ASP A 63 -12.68 1.69 14.14
C ASP A 63 -13.98 2.48 14.00
N LEU A 64 -13.95 3.57 13.23
CA LEU A 64 -15.10 4.46 13.07
C LEU A 64 -16.09 3.95 12.03
N PHE A 65 -15.63 3.22 11.02
CA PHE A 65 -16.51 2.66 10.00
C PHE A 65 -17.56 1.75 10.62
N ASN A 66 -17.14 0.78 11.45
CA ASN A 66 -18.05 -0.13 12.14
C ASN A 66 -19.02 0.62 13.07
N LEU A 67 -18.54 1.63 13.78
CA LEU A 67 -19.39 2.45 14.67
C LEU A 67 -20.49 3.21 13.91
N THR A 68 -20.20 3.73 12.71
CA THR A 68 -21.21 4.42 11.88
C THR A 68 -22.28 3.50 11.31
N LEU A 69 -21.97 2.21 11.13
CA LEU A 69 -22.93 1.21 10.66
C LEU A 69 -23.92 0.81 11.76
N VAL A 70 -23.46 0.74 13.01
CA VAL A 70 -24.28 0.27 14.14
C VAL A 70 -25.04 1.38 14.85
N SER A 71 -24.58 2.64 14.78
CA SER A 71 -25.21 3.76 15.49
C SER A 71 -25.57 4.91 14.55
N LYS A 72 -26.88 5.18 14.43
CA LYS A 72 -27.40 6.36 13.71
C LYS A 72 -26.87 7.67 14.29
N LYS A 73 -26.68 7.74 15.62
CA LYS A 73 -26.17 8.93 16.31
C LYS A 73 -24.71 9.19 15.91
N VAL A 74 -23.87 8.15 15.92
CA VAL A 74 -22.47 8.26 15.48
C VAL A 74 -22.41 8.66 14.01
N ASN A 75 -23.22 8.05 13.14
CA ASN A 75 -23.30 8.43 11.73
C ASN A 75 -23.67 9.92 11.54
N THR A 76 -24.60 10.46 12.34
CA THR A 76 -24.92 11.89 12.32
C THR A 76 -23.76 12.74 12.81
N ASP A 77 -23.09 12.37 13.90
CA ASP A 77 -21.93 13.09 14.44
C ASP A 77 -20.76 13.13 13.43
N CYS A 78 -20.52 12.02 12.73
CA CYS A 78 -19.49 11.91 11.69
C CYS A 78 -19.75 12.78 10.44
N LYS A 79 -20.97 13.31 10.28
CA LYS A 79 -21.32 14.27 9.23
C LYS A 79 -21.15 15.73 9.67
N SER A 80 -20.77 15.98 10.93
CA SER A 80 -20.48 17.32 11.42
C SER A 80 -19.28 17.94 10.69
N SER A 81 -19.37 19.23 10.37
CA SER A 81 -18.26 19.99 9.76
C SER A 81 -17.02 20.09 10.65
N SER A 82 -17.14 19.81 11.95
CA SER A 82 -16.04 19.81 12.91
C SER A 82 -15.20 18.52 12.88
N ILE A 83 -15.65 17.50 12.15
CA ILE A 83 -14.89 16.27 11.92
C ILE A 83 -13.83 16.54 10.85
N LYS A 84 -12.55 16.36 11.22
CA LYS A 84 -11.38 16.68 10.40
C LYS A 84 -11.01 15.58 9.42
N TRP A 85 -11.52 14.37 9.62
CA TRP A 85 -11.29 13.21 8.76
C TRP A 85 -12.53 12.93 7.91
N LYS A 86 -12.35 12.23 6.80
CA LYS A 86 -13.43 11.86 5.90
C LYS A 86 -13.49 10.35 5.82
N ILE A 87 -14.65 9.75 6.08
CA ILE A 87 -14.88 8.35 5.73
C ILE A 87 -14.73 8.23 4.22
N ILE A 88 -13.73 7.48 3.79
CA ILE A 88 -13.55 7.15 2.39
C ILE A 88 -14.33 5.86 2.16
N PRO A 89 -15.40 5.86 1.36
CA PRO A 89 -16.10 4.62 1.04
C PRO A 89 -15.15 3.71 0.26
N THR A 90 -14.85 2.54 0.82
CA THR A 90 -13.85 1.60 0.30
C THR A 90 -14.49 0.28 -0.12
N ILE A 91 -14.16 -0.20 -1.32
CA ILE A 91 -14.44 -1.58 -1.73
C ILE A 91 -13.26 -2.44 -1.27
N GLU A 92 -13.55 -3.46 -0.47
CA GLU A 92 -12.54 -4.41 -0.03
C GLU A 92 -12.62 -5.71 -0.83
N ILE A 93 -11.48 -6.17 -1.32
CA ILE A 93 -11.32 -7.46 -2.00
C ILE A 93 -10.35 -8.30 -1.18
N SER A 94 -10.82 -9.46 -0.73
CA SER A 94 -10.02 -10.40 0.06
C SER A 94 -10.02 -11.77 -0.61
N PRO A 95 -8.93 -12.55 -0.52
CA PRO A 95 -8.88 -13.90 -1.08
C PRO A 95 -9.98 -14.80 -0.50
N THR A 96 -10.58 -15.64 -1.35
CA THR A 96 -11.53 -16.66 -0.87
C THR A 96 -10.79 -17.85 -0.25
N LYS A 97 -11.31 -18.43 0.83
CA LYS A 97 -10.67 -19.57 1.55
C LYS A 97 -10.49 -20.84 0.70
N ARG A 98 -11.26 -21.02 -0.38
CA ARG A 98 -11.17 -22.21 -1.25
C ARG A 98 -10.13 -21.99 -2.34
N GLY A 99 -9.19 -22.93 -2.51
CA GLY A 99 -8.04 -22.86 -3.43
C GLY A 99 -8.34 -22.87 -4.93
N ALA A 100 -9.42 -22.22 -5.38
CA ALA A 100 -9.67 -22.07 -6.81
C ALA A 100 -8.65 -21.11 -7.45
N PRO A 101 -8.14 -21.40 -8.66
CA PRO A 101 -7.33 -20.45 -9.43
C PRO A 101 -8.17 -19.21 -9.81
N ASN A 102 -7.49 -18.10 -10.15
CA ASN A 102 -8.11 -16.88 -10.67
C ASN A 102 -9.14 -16.20 -9.73
N LYS A 103 -8.88 -16.25 -8.41
CA LYS A 103 -9.76 -15.67 -7.38
C LYS A 103 -10.03 -14.18 -7.63
N LEU A 104 -9.00 -13.41 -7.95
CA LEU A 104 -9.12 -11.98 -8.19
C LEU A 104 -10.05 -11.71 -9.37
N LEU A 105 -9.79 -12.32 -10.54
CA LEU A 105 -10.60 -12.10 -11.73
C LEU A 105 -12.07 -12.47 -11.52
N ARG A 106 -12.34 -13.56 -10.80
CA ARG A 106 -13.72 -13.94 -10.46
C ARG A 106 -14.39 -12.89 -9.58
N GLN A 107 -13.69 -12.34 -8.59
CA GLN A 107 -14.23 -11.29 -7.72
C GLN A 107 -14.47 -9.99 -8.49
N LEU A 108 -13.55 -9.61 -9.37
CA LEU A 108 -13.74 -8.47 -10.26
C LEU A 108 -14.95 -8.69 -11.17
N LYS A 109 -15.10 -9.86 -11.78
CA LYS A 109 -16.30 -10.20 -12.58
C LYS A 109 -17.59 -10.10 -11.77
N GLN A 110 -17.60 -10.58 -10.52
CA GLN A 110 -18.77 -10.47 -9.66
C GLN A 110 -19.12 -9.00 -9.36
N LEU A 111 -18.11 -8.18 -9.03
CA LEU A 111 -18.29 -6.75 -8.84
C LEU A 111 -18.85 -6.07 -10.10
N CYS A 112 -18.35 -6.48 -11.27
CA CYS A 112 -18.82 -6.01 -12.57
C CYS A 112 -20.27 -6.45 -12.87
N HIS A 113 -20.68 -7.66 -12.49
CA HIS A 113 -22.06 -8.11 -12.66
C HIS A 113 -23.04 -7.27 -11.82
N HIS A 114 -22.61 -6.83 -10.63
CA HIS A 114 -23.42 -5.93 -9.80
C HIS A 114 -23.61 -4.53 -10.43
N GLU A 115 -22.77 -4.12 -11.40
CA GLU A 115 -22.99 -2.88 -12.17
C GLU A 115 -24.12 -2.98 -13.20
N LEU A 116 -24.60 -4.17 -13.54
CA LEU A 116 -25.71 -4.33 -14.49
C LEU A 116 -27.04 -3.83 -13.91
N ASP A 117 -27.18 -3.82 -12.59
CA ASP A 117 -28.32 -3.23 -11.90
C ASP A 117 -28.10 -1.72 -11.66
N ASN A 118 -28.98 -0.87 -12.17
CA ASN A 118 -28.82 0.58 -12.13
C ASN A 118 -28.77 1.15 -10.70
N ASP A 119 -29.53 0.57 -9.77
CA ASP A 119 -29.58 1.05 -8.39
C ASP A 119 -28.32 0.65 -7.62
N THR A 120 -27.85 -0.59 -7.83
CA THR A 120 -26.59 -1.09 -7.28
C THR A 120 -25.39 -0.34 -7.87
N LYS A 121 -25.40 -0.08 -9.19
CA LYS A 121 -24.39 0.74 -9.87
C LYS A 121 -24.24 2.12 -9.24
N LYS A 122 -25.34 2.83 -9.01
CA LYS A 122 -25.33 4.15 -8.34
C LYS A 122 -24.75 4.09 -6.92
N LYS A 123 -24.92 2.98 -6.21
CA LYS A 123 -24.37 2.78 -4.86
C LYS A 123 -22.87 2.46 -4.91
N ILE A 124 -22.45 1.52 -5.76
CA ILE A 124 -21.06 1.07 -5.90
C ILE A 124 -20.15 2.20 -6.40
N ARG A 125 -20.65 3.06 -7.29
CA ARG A 125 -19.86 4.20 -7.82
C ARG A 125 -19.52 5.28 -6.78
N ARG A 126 -20.08 5.21 -5.57
CA ARG A 126 -19.70 6.10 -4.45
C ARG A 126 -18.37 5.68 -3.82
N TYR A 127 -17.93 4.47 -4.07
CA TYR A 127 -16.69 3.92 -3.55
C TYR A 127 -15.58 4.23 -4.54
N THR A 128 -14.87 5.33 -4.29
CA THR A 128 -13.76 5.77 -5.15
C THR A 128 -12.43 5.13 -4.74
N HIS A 129 -12.42 4.38 -3.63
CA HIS A 129 -11.25 3.70 -3.10
C HIS A 129 -11.46 2.18 -3.13
N MET A 130 -10.40 1.45 -3.48
CA MET A 130 -10.36 -0.01 -3.42
C MET A 130 -9.18 -0.46 -2.58
N LYS A 131 -9.40 -1.41 -1.66
CA LYS A 131 -8.38 -2.06 -0.84
C LYS A 131 -8.34 -3.55 -1.15
N VAL A 132 -7.14 -4.10 -1.33
CA VAL A 132 -6.94 -5.53 -1.58
C VAL A 132 -6.19 -6.13 -0.41
N ASN A 133 -6.92 -6.89 0.40
CA ASN A 133 -6.38 -7.53 1.59
C ASN A 133 -5.60 -8.79 1.22
N ASN A 134 -4.52 -9.09 1.95
CA ASN A 134 -3.73 -10.32 1.81
C ASN A 134 -3.29 -10.59 0.36
N LEU A 135 -2.69 -9.57 -0.27
CA LEU A 135 -2.24 -9.63 -1.65
C LEU A 135 -1.46 -10.90 -2.02
N HIS A 136 -0.62 -11.36 -1.09
CA HIS A 136 0.22 -12.56 -1.25
C HIS A 136 -0.56 -13.88 -1.39
N GLU A 137 -1.82 -13.92 -0.97
CA GLU A 137 -2.68 -15.12 -1.11
C GLU A 137 -3.37 -15.22 -2.47
N PHE A 138 -3.32 -14.16 -3.29
CA PHE A 138 -3.85 -14.20 -4.63
C PHE A 138 -2.91 -14.97 -5.56
N ASN A 139 -3.27 -16.21 -5.85
CA ASN A 139 -2.65 -16.96 -6.94
C ASN A 139 -3.25 -16.49 -8.26
N ILE A 140 -2.50 -15.66 -8.99
CA ILE A 140 -2.92 -15.09 -10.27
C ILE A 140 -2.08 -15.77 -11.34
N CYS A 141 -2.75 -16.55 -12.18
CA CYS A 141 -2.20 -17.06 -13.42
C CYS A 141 -3.29 -17.03 -14.51
N PRO A 142 -3.79 -15.84 -14.88
CA PRO A 142 -4.60 -15.70 -16.06
C PRO A 142 -3.66 -15.78 -17.27
N SER A 143 -4.06 -16.56 -18.28
CA SER A 143 -3.61 -16.28 -19.64
C SER A 143 -4.04 -14.85 -19.96
N ASP A 144 -3.08 -13.96 -20.24
CA ASP A 144 -3.26 -12.51 -20.46
C ASP A 144 -4.43 -12.16 -21.41
N ASP A 145 -4.75 -13.06 -22.34
CA ASP A 145 -5.66 -12.83 -23.46
C ASP A 145 -7.11 -12.47 -23.07
N GLN A 146 -7.61 -12.89 -21.90
CA GLN A 146 -9.02 -12.63 -21.52
C GLN A 146 -9.24 -11.31 -20.77
N ILE A 147 -8.20 -10.76 -20.14
CA ILE A 147 -8.33 -9.57 -19.28
C ILE A 147 -8.80 -8.34 -20.07
N PRO A 148 -8.24 -8.02 -21.26
CA PRO A 148 -8.65 -6.85 -22.02
C PRO A 148 -10.12 -6.86 -22.42
N ASP A 149 -10.68 -8.01 -22.78
CA ASP A 149 -12.06 -8.09 -23.25
C ASP A 149 -13.06 -7.92 -22.10
N ILE A 150 -12.77 -8.49 -20.93
CA ILE A 150 -13.59 -8.27 -19.72
C ILE A 150 -13.52 -6.81 -19.28
N ALA A 151 -12.33 -6.21 -19.32
CA ALA A 151 -12.14 -4.83 -18.88
C ALA A 151 -12.78 -3.81 -19.83
N LYS A 152 -12.85 -4.08 -21.14
CA LYS A 152 -13.60 -3.24 -22.10
C LYS A 152 -15.09 -3.15 -21.75
N GLU A 153 -15.67 -4.24 -21.26
CA GLU A 153 -17.09 -4.30 -20.91
C GLU A 153 -17.37 -3.64 -19.54
N PHE A 154 -16.41 -3.69 -18.60
CA PHE A 154 -16.65 -3.35 -17.20
C PHE A 154 -15.58 -2.49 -16.53
N GLY A 155 -15.00 -1.54 -17.26
CA GLY A 155 -14.01 -0.61 -16.71
C GLY A 155 -14.54 0.14 -15.47
N MET A 156 -13.81 0.08 -14.36
CA MET A 156 -14.14 0.74 -13.10
C MET A 156 -13.53 2.15 -13.04
N ASP A 157 -14.00 3.02 -13.93
CA ASP A 157 -13.47 4.37 -14.09
C ASP A 157 -13.78 5.33 -12.92
N TRP A 158 -14.56 4.90 -11.94
CA TRP A 158 -14.85 5.65 -10.71
C TRP A 158 -13.88 5.32 -9.56
N ILE A 159 -13.04 4.30 -9.68
CA ILE A 159 -12.01 3.97 -8.69
C ILE A 159 -10.79 4.83 -8.98
N LEU A 160 -10.47 5.71 -8.04
CA LEU A 160 -9.41 6.70 -8.15
C LEU A 160 -8.18 6.35 -7.30
N SER A 161 -8.35 5.52 -6.27
CA SER A 161 -7.24 5.09 -5.40
C SER A 161 -7.29 3.59 -5.09
N LEU A 162 -6.12 2.96 -5.10
CA LEU A 162 -5.91 1.53 -4.86
C LEU A 162 -4.91 1.31 -3.73
N ASP A 163 -5.34 0.62 -2.68
CA ASP A 163 -4.50 0.21 -1.57
C ASP A 163 -4.21 -1.30 -1.63
N LEU A 164 -2.95 -1.64 -1.89
CA LEU A 164 -2.43 -3.01 -1.83
C LEU A 164 -1.48 -3.19 -0.63
N SER A 165 -1.40 -2.21 0.26
CA SER A 165 -0.44 -2.23 1.36
C SER A 165 -0.68 -3.41 2.31
N LEU A 166 0.40 -3.82 2.95
CA LEU A 166 0.37 -4.90 3.94
C LEU A 166 0.62 -4.34 5.33
N LEU A 167 0.13 -5.04 6.35
CA LEU A 167 0.33 -4.61 7.75
C LEU A 167 1.80 -4.65 8.16
N THR A 168 2.55 -5.62 7.63
CA THR A 168 3.96 -5.83 7.94
C THR A 168 4.77 -5.98 6.67
N PRO A 169 6.03 -5.50 6.62
CA PRO A 169 6.91 -5.71 5.48
C PRO A 169 6.97 -7.19 5.13
N THR A 170 6.48 -7.52 3.94
CA THR A 170 6.34 -8.89 3.47
C THR A 170 7.00 -9.02 2.11
N TYR A 171 7.87 -10.00 1.98
CA TYR A 171 8.44 -10.36 0.70
C TYR A 171 7.43 -11.17 -0.10
N ILE A 172 7.09 -10.68 -1.29
CA ILE A 172 6.10 -11.29 -2.18
C ILE A 172 6.77 -11.69 -3.49
N ARG A 173 6.78 -13.00 -3.77
CA ARG A 173 7.31 -13.54 -5.02
C ARG A 173 6.21 -13.60 -6.09
N ASN A 174 6.18 -12.61 -6.96
CA ASN A 174 5.43 -12.52 -8.23
C ASN A 174 3.99 -11.94 -8.27
N PRO A 175 3.03 -12.15 -7.33
CA PRO A 175 1.64 -11.79 -7.61
C PRO A 175 1.39 -10.29 -7.74
N VAL A 176 2.24 -9.42 -7.19
CA VAL A 176 2.04 -7.96 -7.27
C VAL A 176 2.00 -7.49 -8.73
N ALA A 177 2.77 -8.12 -9.62
CA ALA A 177 2.92 -7.71 -11.02
C ALA A 177 1.64 -7.98 -11.78
N ASP A 178 1.12 -9.18 -11.59
CA ASP A 178 -0.05 -9.69 -12.26
C ASP A 178 -1.31 -8.99 -11.72
N VAL A 179 -1.33 -8.71 -10.42
CA VAL A 179 -2.38 -7.89 -9.78
C VAL A 179 -2.41 -6.49 -10.39
N LEU A 180 -1.27 -5.80 -10.42
CA LEU A 180 -1.19 -4.45 -10.96
C LEU A 180 -1.46 -4.40 -12.46
N CYS A 181 -1.01 -5.39 -13.22
CA CYS A 181 -1.33 -5.54 -14.64
C CYS A 181 -2.85 -5.67 -14.84
N THR A 182 -3.49 -6.57 -14.08
CA THR A 182 -4.94 -6.76 -14.08
C THR A 182 -5.64 -5.43 -13.78
N PHE A 183 -5.29 -4.77 -12.67
CA PHE A 183 -5.90 -3.51 -12.27
C PHE A 183 -5.62 -2.36 -13.24
N SER A 184 -4.48 -2.34 -13.93
CA SER A 184 -4.20 -1.32 -14.96
C SER A 184 -5.19 -1.34 -16.10
N THR A 185 -5.82 -2.50 -16.33
CA THR A 185 -6.85 -2.65 -17.34
C THR A 185 -8.24 -2.29 -16.79
N PHE A 186 -8.54 -2.70 -15.56
CA PHE A 186 -9.85 -2.43 -14.94
C PHE A 186 -10.01 -1.03 -14.36
N LEU A 187 -8.92 -0.33 -14.00
CA LEU A 187 -8.94 0.95 -13.28
C LEU A 187 -8.31 2.08 -14.14
N PRO A 188 -8.91 2.46 -15.28
CA PRO A 188 -8.28 3.37 -16.25
C PRO A 188 -8.08 4.80 -15.72
N LYS A 189 -8.83 5.21 -14.69
CA LYS A 189 -8.72 6.54 -14.05
C LYS A 189 -8.05 6.50 -12.67
N LEU A 190 -7.27 5.46 -12.41
CA LEU A 190 -6.55 5.34 -11.14
C LEU A 190 -5.51 6.46 -11.02
N CYS A 191 -5.58 7.23 -9.94
CA CYS A 191 -4.72 8.37 -9.65
C CYS A 191 -3.74 8.11 -8.49
N GLU A 192 -4.08 7.20 -7.57
CA GLU A 192 -3.27 6.90 -6.39
C GLU A 192 -3.10 5.39 -6.17
N ILE A 193 -1.88 4.96 -5.87
CA ILE A 193 -1.56 3.58 -5.47
C ILE A 193 -0.76 3.60 -4.17
N ASN A 194 -1.15 2.74 -3.22
CA ASN A 194 -0.36 2.41 -2.04
C ASN A 194 0.12 0.95 -2.08
N LEU A 195 1.44 0.76 -2.05
CA LEU A 195 2.14 -0.52 -2.06
C LEU A 195 2.98 -0.73 -0.80
N SER A 196 2.75 0.07 0.26
CA SER A 196 3.57 0.03 1.47
C SER A 196 3.69 -1.37 2.04
N ASN A 197 4.88 -1.69 2.58
CA ASN A 197 5.22 -2.98 3.17
C ASN A 197 5.24 -4.17 2.17
N ILE A 198 5.23 -3.92 0.87
CA ILE A 198 5.51 -4.95 -0.15
C ILE A 198 6.99 -4.89 -0.50
N SER A 199 7.70 -6.01 -0.43
CA SER A 199 9.08 -6.17 -0.90
C SER A 199 9.17 -7.20 -2.03
N GLN A 200 10.00 -6.94 -3.04
CA GLN A 200 10.18 -7.82 -4.20
C GLN A 200 11.66 -7.88 -4.63
N ASP A 201 12.09 -9.00 -5.22
CA ASP A 201 13.47 -9.16 -5.72
C ASP A 201 13.75 -8.34 -6.99
N ASP A 202 14.97 -7.79 -7.07
CA ASP A 202 15.45 -6.86 -8.13
C ASP A 202 15.36 -7.41 -9.55
N ILE A 203 15.61 -8.71 -9.70
CA ILE A 203 15.75 -9.33 -11.02
C ILE A 203 14.45 -9.19 -11.80
N ASP A 204 13.31 -9.23 -11.11
CA ASP A 204 11.98 -9.12 -11.72
C ASP A 204 11.44 -7.68 -11.70
N ASN A 205 11.97 -6.79 -10.85
CA ASN A 205 11.45 -5.42 -10.66
C ASN A 205 11.61 -4.50 -11.88
N ASN A 206 12.59 -4.75 -12.75
CA ASN A 206 12.78 -3.94 -13.96
C ASN A 206 11.76 -4.28 -15.05
N TYR A 207 11.34 -5.55 -15.13
CA TYR A 207 10.28 -5.97 -16.05
C TYR A 207 8.90 -5.63 -15.53
N PHE A 208 8.74 -5.67 -14.21
CA PHE A 208 7.49 -5.44 -13.50
C PHE A 208 6.81 -4.13 -13.92
N MET A 209 7.43 -2.98 -13.72
CA MET A 209 6.71 -1.72 -13.89
C MET A 209 6.61 -1.27 -15.35
N ASP A 210 7.59 -1.60 -16.18
CA ASP A 210 7.62 -1.19 -17.59
C ASP A 210 6.47 -1.81 -18.40
N ARG A 211 6.07 -3.04 -18.04
CA ARG A 211 4.93 -3.73 -18.69
C ARG A 211 3.62 -3.62 -17.92
N SER A 212 3.65 -3.70 -16.59
CA SER A 212 2.43 -3.87 -15.80
C SER A 212 1.74 -2.57 -15.41
N LEU A 213 2.42 -1.43 -15.38
CA LEU A 213 1.77 -0.15 -15.05
C LEU A 213 1.41 0.64 -16.29
N ARG A 214 0.24 0.34 -16.85
CA ARG A 214 -0.40 1.18 -17.86
C ARG A 214 -1.32 2.25 -17.25
N PHE A 215 -1.09 2.62 -16.00
CA PHE A 215 -1.86 3.66 -15.31
C PHE A 215 -1.51 5.04 -15.86
N GLN A 216 -2.18 5.43 -16.94
CA GLN A 216 -1.92 6.71 -17.61
C GLN A 216 -2.20 7.92 -16.71
N ASN A 217 -3.10 7.78 -15.74
CA ASN A 217 -3.53 8.87 -14.86
C ASN A 217 -2.91 8.81 -13.46
N LEU A 218 -1.93 7.92 -13.22
CA LEU A 218 -1.35 7.80 -11.88
C LEU A 218 -0.56 9.06 -11.52
N GLU A 219 -1.01 9.73 -10.46
CA GLU A 219 -0.41 10.97 -9.95
C GLU A 219 0.36 10.74 -8.65
N LYS A 220 -0.01 9.73 -7.85
CA LYS A 220 0.57 9.49 -6.52
C LYS A 220 0.92 8.02 -6.30
N LEU A 221 2.16 7.79 -5.86
CA LEU A 221 2.65 6.47 -5.48
C LEU A 221 3.18 6.49 -4.04
N ILE A 222 2.60 5.65 -3.19
CA ILE A 222 3.04 5.43 -1.81
C ILE A 222 3.61 4.02 -1.73
N TRP A 223 4.85 3.88 -1.25
CA TRP A 223 5.53 2.61 -1.15
C TRP A 223 6.56 2.63 -0.03
N ASN A 224 6.08 2.80 1.19
CA ASN A 224 6.94 2.84 2.37
C ASN A 224 7.47 1.45 2.72
N ASN A 225 8.62 1.41 3.41
CA ASN A 225 9.23 0.19 3.93
C ASN A 225 9.38 -0.91 2.88
N ASN A 226 9.82 -0.49 1.70
CA ASN A 226 10.01 -1.34 0.54
C ASN A 226 11.47 -1.75 0.40
N TYR A 227 11.71 -2.83 -0.34
CA TYR A 227 13.03 -3.31 -0.69
C TYR A 227 13.11 -3.58 -2.18
N GLY A 228 14.18 -3.09 -2.80
CA GLY A 228 14.62 -3.59 -4.10
C GLY A 228 14.36 -2.68 -5.29
N PHE A 229 14.26 -1.36 -5.07
CA PHE A 229 13.97 -0.39 -6.12
C PHE A 229 15.22 0.30 -6.62
N ARG A 230 15.35 0.43 -7.94
CA ARG A 230 16.36 1.30 -8.53
C ARG A 230 16.00 2.74 -8.26
N LEU A 231 16.88 3.43 -7.54
CA LEU A 231 16.70 4.82 -7.18
C LEU A 231 16.58 5.78 -8.38
N SER A 232 17.07 5.37 -9.55
CA SER A 232 16.93 6.14 -10.80
C SER A 232 15.45 6.38 -11.19
N GLY A 233 14.52 5.60 -10.63
CA GLY A 233 13.12 5.63 -11.02
C GLY A 233 12.87 5.01 -12.40
N PHE A 234 13.80 4.20 -12.91
CA PHE A 234 13.68 3.58 -14.23
C PHE A 234 12.38 2.79 -14.39
N SER A 235 12.02 2.01 -13.36
CA SER A 235 10.75 1.26 -13.30
C SER A 235 9.53 2.19 -13.44
N MET A 236 9.62 3.44 -13.00
CA MET A 236 8.49 4.39 -13.04
C MET A 236 8.46 5.25 -14.32
N LYS A 237 9.32 4.99 -15.30
CA LYS A 237 9.44 5.82 -16.53
C LYS A 237 8.13 5.94 -17.32
N ALA A 238 7.28 4.92 -17.29
CA ALA A 238 5.98 4.92 -17.98
C ALA A 238 4.94 5.85 -17.32
N LEU A 239 5.13 6.21 -16.05
CA LEU A 239 4.20 7.01 -15.24
C LEU A 239 4.39 8.50 -15.49
N LYS A 240 3.98 8.96 -16.69
CA LYS A 240 4.23 10.33 -17.14
C LYS A 240 3.53 11.41 -16.30
N ASN A 241 2.44 11.06 -15.62
CA ASN A 241 1.64 12.00 -14.81
C ASN A 241 1.94 11.93 -13.31
N LEU A 242 3.00 11.22 -12.92
CA LEU A 242 3.40 11.08 -11.53
C LEU A 242 3.84 12.45 -10.97
N LYS A 243 3.18 12.87 -9.90
CA LYS A 243 3.39 14.14 -9.17
C LYS A 243 3.92 13.90 -7.77
N GLU A 244 3.53 12.81 -7.11
CA GLU A 244 3.89 12.53 -5.73
C GLU A 244 4.47 11.12 -5.57
N ILE A 245 5.63 11.04 -4.91
CA ILE A 245 6.29 9.79 -4.52
C ILE A 245 6.54 9.82 -3.01
N ILE A 246 6.04 8.82 -2.30
CA ILE A 246 6.28 8.64 -0.86
C ILE A 246 6.88 7.25 -0.66
N MET A 247 8.15 7.18 -0.29
CA MET A 247 8.90 5.93 -0.12
C MET A 247 9.79 6.01 1.13
N ASP A 248 9.19 6.39 2.25
CA ASP A 248 9.87 6.46 3.54
C ASP A 248 10.27 5.05 4.01
N ASP A 249 11.36 4.96 4.78
CA ASP A 249 11.91 3.71 5.33
C ASP A 249 12.30 2.67 4.26
N SER A 250 12.39 3.08 2.99
CA SER A 250 12.66 2.18 1.87
C SER A 250 14.14 1.96 1.60
N LYS A 251 14.44 0.82 0.97
CA LYS A 251 15.79 0.37 0.64
C LYS A 251 15.96 0.32 -0.87
N PHE A 252 16.91 1.12 -1.37
CA PHE A 252 17.12 1.32 -2.79
C PHE A 252 18.43 0.68 -3.26
N TYR A 253 18.36 0.12 -4.45
CA TYR A 253 19.54 -0.16 -5.25
C TYR A 253 20.19 1.14 -5.67
N PHE A 254 21.40 1.33 -5.16
CA PHE A 254 22.23 2.49 -5.46
C PHE A 254 23.55 1.98 -6.03
N PHE A 255 23.72 2.19 -7.33
CA PHE A 255 24.76 1.54 -8.12
C PHE A 255 25.88 2.48 -8.58
N ASN A 256 25.90 3.73 -8.15
CA ASN A 256 26.70 4.69 -8.89
C ASN A 256 27.19 5.87 -8.05
N ASP A 257 28.50 6.02 -7.99
CA ASP A 257 29.17 7.27 -7.61
C ASP A 257 28.67 8.44 -8.47
N GLU A 258 28.22 8.18 -9.71
CA GLU A 258 27.65 9.18 -10.61
C GLU A 258 26.44 9.93 -10.01
N MET A 259 25.59 9.27 -9.21
CA MET A 259 24.45 9.95 -8.57
C MET A 259 24.87 10.83 -7.39
N SER A 260 26.03 10.55 -6.78
CA SER A 260 26.61 11.34 -5.69
C SER A 260 27.63 12.37 -6.17
N ASN A 261 28.09 12.28 -7.41
CA ASN A 261 29.04 13.23 -7.99
C ASN A 261 28.29 14.51 -8.37
N LEU A 262 28.57 15.61 -7.66
CA LEU A 262 27.90 16.90 -7.89
C LEU A 262 28.32 17.58 -9.20
N ASP A 263 29.53 17.28 -9.70
CA ASP A 263 30.15 18.01 -10.82
C ASP A 263 29.91 17.31 -12.17
N ASN A 264 29.62 16.01 -12.17
CA ASN A 264 29.46 15.21 -13.38
C ASN A 264 28.05 14.60 -13.52
N HIS A 265 27.65 14.19 -14.73
CA HIS A 265 26.38 13.51 -15.02
C HIS A 265 25.15 14.24 -14.47
N ARG A 266 24.91 15.48 -14.90
CA ARG A 266 23.76 16.29 -14.42
C ARG A 266 22.41 15.63 -14.67
N ASP A 267 22.33 14.76 -15.67
CA ASP A 267 21.15 13.97 -16.04
C ASP A 267 20.94 12.72 -15.17
N LYS A 268 21.91 12.33 -14.35
CA LYS A 268 21.85 11.15 -13.48
C LYS A 268 21.71 11.55 -12.01
N PHE A 269 20.47 11.57 -11.54
CA PHE A 269 20.10 11.88 -10.15
C PHE A 269 18.92 11.00 -9.69
N ILE A 270 18.45 11.18 -8.45
CA ILE A 270 17.33 10.43 -7.89
C ILE A 270 16.07 10.60 -8.77
N PHE A 271 15.39 9.51 -9.11
CA PHE A 271 14.15 9.52 -9.90
C PHE A 271 14.21 10.22 -11.26
N HIS A 272 15.41 10.45 -11.84
CA HIS A 272 15.56 11.20 -13.09
C HIS A 272 14.71 10.65 -14.26
N TYR A 273 14.39 9.35 -14.29
CA TYR A 273 13.51 8.75 -15.31
C TYR A 273 12.01 9.07 -15.18
N CYS A 274 11.54 9.48 -14.01
CA CYS A 274 10.12 9.78 -13.73
C CYS A 274 9.90 11.18 -13.13
N SER A 275 10.94 12.02 -13.13
CA SER A 275 10.95 13.29 -12.40
C SER A 275 10.23 14.44 -13.10
N LYS A 276 9.72 14.31 -14.32
CA LYS A 276 9.32 15.46 -15.15
C LYS A 276 8.23 16.35 -14.54
N ASN A 277 7.27 15.74 -13.84
CA ASN A 277 6.11 16.43 -13.27
C ASN A 277 6.05 16.29 -11.75
N LEU A 278 7.14 15.88 -11.09
CA LEU A 278 7.13 15.70 -9.64
C LEU A 278 6.93 17.02 -8.92
N GLU A 279 6.02 17.02 -7.98
CA GLU A 279 5.65 18.13 -7.08
C GLU A 279 6.05 17.82 -5.64
N ARG A 280 5.96 16.55 -5.23
CA ARG A 280 6.21 16.10 -3.85
C ARG A 280 7.02 14.80 -3.84
N VAL A 281 8.12 14.76 -3.08
CA VAL A 281 8.91 13.53 -2.89
C VAL A 281 9.28 13.34 -1.43
N SER A 282 9.01 12.15 -0.88
CA SER A 282 9.45 11.72 0.45
C SER A 282 10.28 10.44 0.34
N ILE A 283 11.51 10.49 0.85
CA ILE A 283 12.43 9.35 0.98
C ILE A 283 13.12 9.40 2.35
N ARG A 284 12.37 9.70 3.41
CA ARG A 284 12.89 9.78 4.77
C ARG A 284 13.38 8.43 5.25
N ASN A 285 14.48 8.39 5.99
CA ASN A 285 15.13 7.15 6.46
C ASN A 285 15.43 6.15 5.32
N ALA A 286 15.56 6.66 4.09
CA ALA A 286 15.89 5.84 2.93
C ALA A 286 17.34 5.36 3.03
N LYS A 287 17.55 4.11 2.63
CA LYS A 287 18.86 3.47 2.71
C LYS A 287 19.27 2.95 1.35
N GLY A 288 20.54 3.13 1.01
CA GLY A 288 21.13 2.55 -0.19
C GLY A 288 21.71 1.19 0.13
N PHE A 289 21.75 0.31 -0.87
CA PHE A 289 22.59 -0.87 -0.86
C PHE A 289 23.18 -1.11 -2.24
N GLY A 290 24.42 -1.60 -2.25
CA GLY A 290 25.19 -1.89 -3.46
C GLY A 290 25.63 -3.35 -3.46
N TYR A 291 25.90 -3.90 -4.64
CA TYR A 291 26.53 -5.20 -4.78
C TYR A 291 28.05 -5.01 -4.83
N ASN A 292 28.73 -5.38 -3.75
CA ASN A 292 30.16 -5.71 -3.85
C ASN A 292 30.28 -7.23 -3.66
N TYR A 293 30.22 -7.96 -4.79
CA TYR A 293 30.48 -9.38 -5.10
C TYR A 293 30.23 -10.51 -4.06
N SER A 294 29.81 -10.24 -2.82
CA SER A 294 29.53 -11.24 -1.78
C SER A 294 28.77 -10.69 -0.57
N LEU A 295 28.77 -9.37 -0.32
CA LEU A 295 28.14 -8.78 0.88
C LEU A 295 27.18 -7.64 0.52
N LYS A 296 25.95 -7.74 1.02
CA LYS A 296 24.96 -6.65 0.99
C LYS A 296 25.29 -5.68 2.11
N PHE A 297 26.03 -4.62 1.80
CA PHE A 297 26.21 -3.52 2.73
C PHE A 297 25.05 -2.54 2.59
N MET A 298 24.44 -2.24 3.73
CA MET A 298 23.45 -1.18 3.86
C MET A 298 24.17 0.08 4.26
N TYR A 299 23.97 1.17 3.53
CA TYR A 299 24.57 2.46 3.84
C TYR A 299 23.51 3.54 3.95
N VAL A 300 23.84 4.53 4.78
CA VAL A 300 23.11 5.80 4.82
C VAL A 300 23.24 6.44 3.44
N PHE A 301 22.14 7.02 2.99
CA PHE A 301 22.07 7.65 1.70
C PHE A 301 23.07 8.83 1.60
N PRO A 302 23.93 8.89 0.56
CA PRO A 302 24.89 9.98 0.44
C PRO A 302 24.20 11.35 0.34
N GLN A 303 24.63 12.29 1.18
CA GLN A 303 24.07 13.66 1.19
C GLN A 303 24.19 14.34 -0.18
N ASN A 304 25.30 14.10 -0.89
CA ASN A 304 25.51 14.66 -2.22
C ASN A 304 24.44 14.20 -3.23
N ALA A 305 23.93 12.97 -3.12
CA ALA A 305 22.87 12.49 -4.00
C ALA A 305 21.54 13.22 -3.73
N LEU A 306 21.23 13.50 -2.45
CA LEU A 306 20.06 14.29 -2.05
C LEU A 306 20.18 15.75 -2.54
N ILE A 307 21.35 16.38 -2.33
CA ILE A 307 21.67 17.73 -2.85
C ILE A 307 21.49 17.76 -4.37
N LYS A 308 22.06 16.79 -5.08
CA LYS A 308 22.00 16.70 -6.54
C LYS A 308 20.56 16.57 -7.03
N PHE A 309 19.73 15.78 -6.34
CA PHE A 309 18.30 15.70 -6.64
C PHE A 309 17.62 17.06 -6.52
N VAL A 310 17.81 17.78 -5.40
CA VAL A 310 17.18 19.10 -5.20
C VAL A 310 17.61 20.07 -6.30
N ARG A 311 18.91 20.14 -6.61
CA ARG A 311 19.44 21.03 -7.66
C ARG A 311 18.90 20.72 -9.07
N ASN A 312 18.71 19.45 -9.41
CA ASN A 312 18.29 19.03 -10.76
C ASN A 312 16.80 18.64 -10.87
N SER A 313 16.05 18.73 -9.77
CA SER A 313 14.62 18.47 -9.74
C SER A 313 13.85 19.39 -10.69
N PRO A 314 12.70 18.95 -11.23
CA PRO A 314 11.91 19.79 -12.13
C PRO A 314 11.48 21.10 -11.43
N PRO A 315 11.21 22.17 -12.19
CA PRO A 315 10.66 23.39 -11.63
C PRO A 315 9.27 23.22 -10.97
N SER A 316 8.58 22.09 -11.21
CA SER A 316 7.33 21.74 -10.55
C SER A 316 7.51 21.24 -9.12
N LEU A 317 8.72 20.84 -8.71
CA LEU A 317 8.95 20.33 -7.36
C LEU A 317 8.71 21.44 -6.35
N ARG A 318 7.83 21.20 -5.37
CA ARG A 318 7.47 22.15 -4.30
C ARG A 318 7.82 21.63 -2.93
N TRP A 319 7.94 20.31 -2.78
CA TRP A 319 8.09 19.68 -1.48
C TRP A 319 9.05 18.50 -1.57
N PHE A 320 10.06 18.50 -0.71
CA PHE A 320 11.01 17.40 -0.60
C PHE A 320 11.34 17.08 0.85
N ARG A 321 11.08 15.83 1.24
CA ARG A 321 11.39 15.30 2.56
C ARG A 321 12.42 14.17 2.48
N SER A 322 13.50 14.31 3.23
CA SER A 322 14.60 13.34 3.25
C SER A 322 15.44 13.52 4.51
N ASP A 323 16.53 12.76 4.66
CA ASP A 323 17.46 12.91 5.77
C ASP A 323 18.59 13.92 5.44
N LEU A 324 18.25 15.05 4.80
CA LEU A 324 19.22 16.11 4.54
C LEU A 324 19.71 16.71 5.87
N THR A 325 21.01 16.96 6.00
CA THR A 325 21.51 17.70 7.16
C THR A 325 21.00 19.15 7.16
N GLN A 326 20.88 19.75 8.34
CA GLN A 326 20.41 21.12 8.49
C GLN A 326 21.26 22.13 7.68
N ASP A 327 22.58 21.94 7.62
CA ASP A 327 23.50 22.77 6.84
C ASP A 327 23.17 22.67 5.34
N ASN A 328 22.95 21.45 4.83
CA ASN A 328 22.59 21.23 3.43
C ASN A 328 21.21 21.82 3.11
N MET A 329 20.24 21.69 4.00
CA MET A 329 18.92 22.33 3.83
C MET A 329 19.05 23.85 3.80
N THR A 330 19.89 24.43 4.65
CA THR A 330 20.10 25.87 4.73
C THR A 330 20.71 26.39 3.42
N MET A 331 21.73 25.71 2.91
CA MET A 331 22.33 26.01 1.61
C MET A 331 21.32 25.85 0.46
N LEU A 332 20.59 24.74 0.40
CA LEU A 332 19.63 24.48 -0.68
C LEU A 332 18.44 25.43 -0.68
N ARG A 333 18.01 25.96 0.48
CA ARG A 333 16.98 27.01 0.55
C ARG A 333 17.43 28.32 -0.09
N LEU A 334 18.73 28.61 -0.11
CA LEU A 334 19.27 29.77 -0.82
C LEU A 334 19.27 29.54 -2.34
N GLU A 335 19.55 28.30 -2.79
CA GLU A 335 19.63 27.95 -4.21
C GLU A 335 18.26 27.70 -4.86
N ARG A 336 17.33 27.08 -4.12
CA ARG A 336 16.00 26.65 -4.58
C ARG A 336 14.93 27.04 -3.54
N PRO A 337 14.70 28.35 -3.30
CA PRO A 337 13.78 28.83 -2.26
C PRO A 337 12.32 28.44 -2.49
N GLU A 338 11.96 28.04 -3.72
CA GLU A 338 10.61 27.58 -4.09
C GLU A 338 10.29 26.14 -3.64
N ILE A 339 11.26 25.43 -3.05
CA ILE A 339 11.10 24.07 -2.55
C ILE A 339 11.08 24.08 -1.02
N GLU A 340 10.00 23.58 -0.44
CA GLU A 340 9.90 23.27 0.98
C GLU A 340 10.72 22.01 1.30
N LEU A 341 11.82 22.20 2.04
CA LEU A 341 12.69 21.11 2.49
C LEU A 341 12.34 20.72 3.94
N LEU A 342 12.08 19.43 4.16
CA LEU A 342 11.72 18.83 5.46
C LEU A 342 12.58 17.60 5.80
N ASN A 343 12.63 17.25 7.09
CA ASN A 343 13.29 16.06 7.64
C ASN A 343 12.35 14.97 8.17
#